data_AF-A0A920SMM8-F1
#
_entry.id   AF-A0A920SMM8-F1
#
_cell.length_a   1.000
_cell.length_b   1.000
_cell.length_c   1.000
_cell.angle_alpha   90.00
_cell.angle_beta   90.00
_cell.angle_gamma   90.00
#
_symmetry.space_group_name_H-M   'P 1'
#
loop_
_entity.id
_entity.type
_entity.pdbx_description
1 polymer ?
#
loop_
_entity_poly.entity_id
_entity_poly.type
_entity_poly.pdbx_seq_one_letter_code
_entity_poly.pdbx_strand_id
1 'polypeptide(L)'
;MKITLSLSLLAVLFSLDGSAANAQSSAPVIDETGEEVIATFSIVARDPTTEELGVAVQSRAFRAAAIVSYAKSGVGAIATQASANQSYGPRGLELLEQGLSPDEVVARLTNADEGRDRRQLAVIDAQGRVSAYTGSRTSDWAGHIEGNNYSVQGNILVSEQVVQAMAQAFETAEGELAERLMAALDAGQAAGGDARGKQSGGILVVKPIGDSGRTTDRWIDVRVDDHPTPFLEIRRLMNMAVSRNKTRLATQLASEGRFPDAIAAQRKAIAMRPGNDQYLYGLARLHARAGNTASAIEVLSQAIVMNQRWQEQARSESDFNSINGDRRFRRLIGL
;
A
#
# COMPACT_ATOMS: atom_id res chain seq x y z
N MET A 1 -10.89 28.13 -79.97
CA MET A 1 -11.06 29.11 -78.87
C MET A 1 -12.17 28.55 -77.96
N LYS A 2 -11.98 28.03 -76.75
CA LYS A 2 -10.91 28.05 -75.76
C LYS A 2 -10.72 26.62 -75.22
N ILE A 3 -9.48 26.32 -74.84
CA ILE A 3 -9.02 25.08 -74.20
C ILE A 3 -9.27 25.21 -72.69
N THR A 4 -9.91 24.24 -72.06
CA THR A 4 -10.09 24.20 -70.60
C THR A 4 -8.99 23.32 -70.01
N LEU A 5 -8.01 23.93 -69.34
CA LEU A 5 -6.97 23.23 -68.57
C LEU A 5 -7.57 22.63 -67.30
N SER A 6 -7.27 21.35 -67.07
CA SER A 6 -7.47 20.67 -65.78
C SER A 6 -6.34 21.09 -64.82
N LEU A 7 -6.69 21.68 -63.68
CA LEU A 7 -5.78 21.97 -62.58
C LEU A 7 -6.02 20.95 -61.47
N SER A 8 -5.07 20.03 -61.30
CA SER A 8 -5.02 19.08 -60.19
C SER A 8 -4.57 19.80 -58.93
N LEU A 9 -5.50 20.10 -58.01
CA LEU A 9 -5.16 20.63 -56.69
C LEU A 9 -4.86 19.46 -55.74
N LEU A 10 -3.57 19.25 -55.46
CA LEU A 10 -3.07 18.30 -54.47
C LEU A 10 -3.42 18.83 -53.06
N ALA A 11 -4.50 18.33 -52.45
CA ALA A 11 -4.82 18.61 -51.06
C ALA A 11 -3.88 17.78 -50.15
N VAL A 12 -2.93 18.47 -49.52
CA VAL A 12 -2.10 17.90 -48.45
C VAL A 12 -3.00 17.66 -47.23
N LEU A 13 -3.30 16.40 -46.96
CA LEU A 13 -3.93 15.95 -45.72
C LEU A 13 -2.94 16.11 -44.56
N PHE A 14 -3.06 17.20 -43.80
CA PHE A 14 -2.60 17.19 -42.41
C PHE A 14 -3.65 16.45 -41.59
N SER A 15 -3.42 15.17 -41.35
CA SER A 15 -4.05 14.44 -40.25
C SER A 15 -3.58 15.08 -38.95
N LEU A 16 -4.44 15.91 -38.35
CA LEU A 16 -4.34 16.29 -36.95
C LEU A 16 -4.44 14.99 -36.14
N ASP A 17 -3.29 14.51 -35.66
CA ASP A 17 -3.23 13.42 -34.70
C ASP A 17 -4.13 13.79 -33.50
N GLY A 18 -5.20 13.01 -33.36
CA GLY A 18 -6.12 13.05 -32.24
C GLY A 18 -5.41 12.68 -30.96
N SER A 19 -4.74 13.66 -30.36
CA SER A 19 -4.17 13.62 -29.01
C SER A 19 -4.89 14.57 -28.05
N ALA A 20 -6.18 14.82 -28.31
CA ALA A 20 -7.10 15.43 -27.36
C ALA A 20 -7.97 14.34 -26.72
N ALA A 21 -7.34 13.31 -26.14
CA ALA A 21 -8.03 12.32 -25.32
C ALA A 21 -8.19 12.87 -23.90
N ASN A 22 -9.36 13.48 -23.65
CA ASN A 22 -10.01 13.66 -22.34
C ASN A 22 -9.13 14.15 -21.17
N ALA A 23 -8.88 15.46 -21.14
CA ALA A 23 -8.88 16.20 -19.88
C ALA A 23 -10.34 16.28 -19.35
N GLN A 24 -10.93 15.15 -18.94
CA GLN A 24 -12.26 15.13 -18.34
C GLN A 24 -12.16 15.52 -16.86
N SER A 25 -12.53 16.78 -16.61
CA SER A 25 -12.95 17.43 -15.36
C SER A 25 -12.30 16.91 -14.06
N SER A 26 -11.38 17.71 -13.52
CA SER A 26 -10.76 17.59 -12.20
C SER A 26 -11.56 18.28 -11.08
N ALA A 27 -12.81 18.67 -11.32
CA ALA A 27 -13.60 19.36 -10.31
C ALA A 27 -14.05 18.38 -9.21
N PRO A 28 -13.91 18.74 -7.92
CA PRO A 28 -14.40 17.92 -6.83
C PRO A 28 -15.92 17.70 -6.96
N VAL A 29 -16.39 16.51 -6.59
CA VAL A 29 -17.83 16.29 -6.42
C VAL A 29 -18.22 16.95 -5.11
N ILE A 30 -19.13 17.92 -5.18
CA ILE A 30 -19.58 18.69 -4.03
C ILE A 30 -21.02 18.31 -3.74
N ASP A 31 -21.33 17.99 -2.48
CA ASP A 31 -22.71 17.73 -2.05
C ASP A 31 -23.53 19.01 -1.91
N GLU A 32 -24.81 18.88 -1.60
CA GLU A 32 -25.75 20.00 -1.51
C GLU A 32 -25.41 21.04 -0.42
N THR A 33 -24.47 20.75 0.48
CA THR A 33 -23.99 21.68 1.52
C THR A 33 -22.64 22.30 1.23
N GLY A 34 -22.01 21.96 0.10
CA GLY A 34 -20.69 22.49 -0.25
C GLY A 34 -19.51 21.65 0.23
N GLU A 35 -19.74 20.45 0.79
CA GLU A 35 -18.66 19.56 1.21
C GLU A 35 -18.21 18.65 0.06
N GLU A 36 -16.90 18.37 -0.01
CA GLU A 36 -16.34 17.44 -1.00
C GLU A 36 -16.70 15.99 -0.66
N VAL A 37 -17.30 15.31 -1.64
CA VAL A 37 -17.64 13.89 -1.58
C VAL A 37 -16.43 13.05 -1.99
N ILE A 38 -15.80 12.44 -1.00
CA ILE A 38 -14.71 11.48 -1.15
C ILE A 38 -15.32 10.12 -1.51
N ALA A 39 -15.63 9.97 -2.79
CA ALA A 39 -16.04 8.69 -3.34
C ALA A 39 -14.87 7.75 -3.55
N THR A 40 -15.03 6.52 -3.10
CA THR A 40 -13.90 5.77 -2.57
C THR A 40 -14.34 4.34 -2.29
N PHE A 41 -13.39 3.42 -2.42
CA PHE A 41 -13.45 2.16 -1.69
C PHE A 41 -12.24 2.03 -0.76
N SER A 42 -12.47 1.47 0.41
CA SER A 42 -11.46 1.31 1.45
C SER A 42 -11.69 0.04 2.26
N ILE A 43 -10.65 -0.32 3.01
CA ILE A 43 -10.65 -1.46 3.91
C ILE A 43 -9.98 -1.04 5.23
N VAL A 44 -10.58 -1.41 6.35
CA VAL A 44 -9.91 -1.46 7.65
C VAL A 44 -9.68 -2.91 8.02
N ALA A 45 -8.52 -3.26 8.55
CA ALA A 45 -8.24 -4.65 8.90
C ALA A 45 -7.20 -4.81 10.00
N ARG A 46 -7.19 -6.01 10.59
CA ARG A 46 -6.25 -6.45 11.61
C ARG A 46 -5.59 -7.77 11.21
N ASP A 47 -4.30 -7.89 11.50
CA ASP A 47 -3.62 -9.17 11.53
C ASP A 47 -3.54 -9.69 12.97
N PRO A 48 -4.25 -10.78 13.33
CA PRO A 48 -4.21 -11.31 14.68
C PRO A 48 -2.86 -11.88 15.10
N THR A 49 -2.01 -12.27 14.15
CA THR A 49 -0.71 -12.89 14.43
C THR A 49 0.35 -11.85 14.75
N THR A 50 0.36 -10.75 13.99
CA THR A 50 1.36 -9.69 14.11
C THR A 50 0.86 -8.46 14.87
N GLU A 51 -0.42 -8.45 15.24
CA GLU A 51 -1.13 -7.33 15.87
C GLU A 51 -1.09 -6.04 15.04
N GLU A 52 -0.84 -6.17 13.74
CA GLU A 52 -0.90 -5.07 12.80
C GLU A 52 -2.36 -4.62 12.63
N LEU A 53 -2.56 -3.32 12.58
CA LEU A 53 -3.83 -2.68 12.27
C LEU A 53 -3.61 -1.77 11.07
N GLY A 54 -4.56 -1.70 10.14
CA GLY A 54 -4.35 -0.87 8.96
C GLY A 54 -5.61 -0.42 8.26
N VAL A 55 -5.41 0.59 7.43
CA VAL A 55 -6.40 1.17 6.52
C VAL A 55 -5.76 1.26 5.14
N ALA A 56 -6.50 0.85 4.12
CA ALA A 56 -6.13 1.10 2.73
C ALA A 56 -7.29 1.70 1.97
N VAL A 57 -7.00 2.59 1.04
CA VAL A 57 -8.01 3.39 0.35
C VAL A 57 -7.59 3.77 -1.05
N GLN A 58 -8.55 3.83 -1.97
CA GLN A 58 -8.37 4.44 -3.28
C GLN A 58 -9.60 5.24 -3.73
N SER A 59 -9.35 6.36 -4.41
CA SER A 59 -10.36 7.32 -4.84
C SER A 59 -10.02 8.05 -6.14
N ARG A 60 -11.04 8.60 -6.81
CA ARG A 60 -10.91 9.68 -7.81
C ARG A 60 -10.87 11.10 -7.22
N ALA A 61 -10.82 11.25 -5.89
CA ALA A 61 -10.62 12.53 -5.22
C ALA A 61 -9.12 12.78 -4.95
N PHE A 62 -8.75 14.04 -4.71
CA PHE A 62 -7.38 14.38 -4.29
C PHE A 62 -7.12 13.89 -2.86
N ARG A 63 -5.89 13.43 -2.57
CA ARG A 63 -5.39 13.13 -1.20
C ARG A 63 -6.27 12.21 -0.32
N ALA A 64 -6.94 11.21 -0.90
CA ALA A 64 -7.93 10.40 -0.17
C ALA A 64 -7.36 9.72 1.09
N ALA A 65 -6.13 9.20 1.05
CA ALA A 65 -5.50 8.58 2.22
C ALA A 65 -5.27 9.54 3.39
N ALA A 66 -5.10 10.84 3.13
CA ALA A 66 -4.96 11.83 4.19
C ALA A 66 -6.29 12.13 4.90
N ILE A 67 -7.42 11.96 4.19
CA ILE A 67 -8.76 12.23 4.70
C ILE A 67 -9.33 11.00 5.40
N VAL A 68 -9.13 9.82 4.79
CA VAL A 68 -9.84 8.59 5.18
C VAL A 68 -9.11 7.80 6.26
N SER A 69 -7.78 7.75 6.26
CA SER A 69 -7.03 6.72 6.98
C SER A 69 -6.53 7.16 8.37
N TYR A 70 -7.05 6.52 9.42
CA TYR A 70 -6.59 6.68 10.81
C TYR A 70 -6.31 5.33 11.44
N ALA A 71 -5.21 5.19 12.16
CA ALA A 71 -4.90 3.99 12.93
C ALA A 71 -3.96 4.31 14.09
N LYS A 72 -4.10 3.56 15.18
CA LYS A 72 -3.22 3.62 16.36
C LYS A 72 -2.98 2.21 16.87
N SER A 73 -1.70 1.84 17.01
CA SER A 73 -1.34 0.49 17.42
C SER A 73 -1.88 0.18 18.82
N GLY A 74 -2.39 -1.04 19.00
CA GLY A 74 -3.02 -1.48 20.25
C GLY A 74 -4.40 -0.86 20.53
N VAL A 75 -4.90 0.03 19.66
CA VAL A 75 -6.20 0.70 19.81
C VAL A 75 -7.17 0.30 18.70
N GLY A 76 -6.85 0.62 17.44
CA GLY A 76 -7.75 0.34 16.32
C GLY A 76 -7.39 1.06 15.03
N ALA A 77 -8.23 0.87 14.02
CA ALA A 77 -8.16 1.55 12.72
C ALA A 77 -9.55 2.03 12.28
N ILE A 78 -9.60 3.19 11.63
CA ILE A 78 -10.82 3.88 11.24
C ILE A 78 -10.68 4.41 9.82
N ALA A 79 -11.71 4.16 9.02
CA ALA A 79 -11.92 4.77 7.71
C ALA A 79 -13.16 5.66 7.73
N THR A 80 -13.02 6.96 7.46
CA THR A 80 -14.16 7.88 7.29
C THR A 80 -14.15 8.50 5.89
N GLN A 81 -15.26 8.38 5.15
CA GLN A 81 -15.34 8.74 3.73
C GLN A 81 -16.76 9.21 3.32
N ALA A 82 -17.01 9.32 2.01
CA ALA A 82 -18.16 10.02 1.42
C ALA A 82 -18.07 11.54 1.70
N SER A 83 -19.13 12.21 2.15
CA SER A 83 -19.00 13.55 2.73
C SER A 83 -18.25 13.40 4.07
N ALA A 84 -16.93 13.27 4.04
CA ALA A 84 -16.17 12.76 5.18
C ALA A 84 -16.15 13.76 6.35
N ASN A 85 -16.49 13.27 7.55
CA ASN A 85 -16.29 14.03 8.79
C ASN A 85 -14.96 13.62 9.41
N GLN A 86 -13.88 14.35 9.12
CA GLN A 86 -12.53 14.01 9.56
C GLN A 86 -12.37 13.94 11.09
N SER A 87 -13.29 14.54 11.86
CA SER A 87 -13.29 14.41 13.32
C SER A 87 -13.56 12.97 13.80
N TYR A 88 -14.20 12.13 12.97
CA TYR A 88 -14.47 10.73 13.31
C TYR A 88 -13.21 9.90 13.53
N GLY A 89 -12.13 10.19 12.79
CA GLY A 89 -10.87 9.47 12.91
C GLY A 89 -10.25 9.58 14.31
N PRO A 90 -9.80 10.78 14.73
CA PRO A 90 -9.20 10.96 16.06
C PRO A 90 -10.17 10.64 17.20
N ARG A 91 -11.43 11.10 17.13
CA ARG A 91 -12.42 10.86 18.19
C ARG A 91 -12.79 9.39 18.32
N GLY A 92 -12.90 8.67 17.21
CA GLY A 92 -13.18 7.24 17.25
C GLY A 92 -12.03 6.45 17.87
N LEU A 93 -10.77 6.80 17.56
CA LEU A 93 -9.60 6.20 18.20
C LEU A 93 -9.56 6.49 19.70
N GLU A 94 -9.89 7.71 20.13
CA GLU A 94 -10.01 8.06 21.56
C GLU A 94 -11.08 7.23 22.27
N LEU A 95 -12.23 7.00 21.63
CA LEU A 95 -13.30 6.19 22.21
C LEU A 95 -12.91 4.70 22.30
N LEU A 96 -12.24 4.16 21.28
CA LEU A 96 -11.68 2.81 21.34
C LEU A 96 -10.65 2.67 22.47
N GLU A 97 -9.80 3.68 22.66
CA GLU A 97 -8.81 3.70 23.74
C GLU A 97 -9.46 3.76 25.14
N GLN A 98 -10.67 4.33 25.24
CA GLN A 98 -11.51 4.29 26.44
C GLN A 98 -12.21 2.94 26.66
N GLY A 99 -12.04 1.98 25.74
CA GLY A 99 -12.57 0.63 25.85
C GLY A 99 -13.96 0.42 25.24
N LEU A 100 -14.51 1.41 24.53
CA LEU A 100 -15.78 1.25 23.82
C LEU A 100 -15.63 0.23 22.68
N SER A 101 -16.68 -0.53 22.42
CA SER A 101 -16.75 -1.41 21.26
C SER A 101 -16.88 -0.60 19.97
N PRO A 102 -16.48 -1.16 18.80
CA PRO A 102 -16.73 -0.54 17.51
C PRO A 102 -18.18 -0.10 17.29
N ASP A 103 -19.17 -0.90 17.72
CA ASP A 103 -20.59 -0.53 17.64
C ASP A 103 -20.93 0.71 18.47
N GLU A 104 -20.42 0.79 19.70
CA GLU A 104 -20.60 1.95 20.57
C GLU A 104 -19.92 3.19 19.98
N VAL A 105 -18.74 3.03 19.37
CA VAL A 105 -18.03 4.11 18.68
C VAL A 105 -18.83 4.62 17.49
N VAL A 106 -19.28 3.73 16.60
CA VAL A 106 -20.09 4.08 15.43
C VAL A 106 -21.37 4.79 15.87
N ALA A 107 -22.09 4.24 16.84
CA ALA A 107 -23.31 4.84 17.36
C ALA A 107 -23.06 6.23 17.96
N ARG A 108 -22.00 6.39 18.77
CA ARG A 108 -21.71 7.67 19.43
C ARG A 108 -21.28 8.76 18.46
N LEU A 109 -20.49 8.41 17.44
CA LEU A 109 -20.06 9.37 16.41
C LEU A 109 -21.24 9.78 15.52
N THR A 110 -22.00 8.80 15.02
CA THR A 110 -23.10 9.06 14.08
C THR A 110 -24.31 9.71 14.75
N ASN A 111 -24.68 9.35 15.98
CA ASN A 111 -25.80 10.00 16.68
C ASN A 111 -25.52 11.47 17.04
N ALA A 112 -24.26 11.88 17.09
CA ALA A 112 -23.85 13.25 17.36
C ALA A 112 -23.68 14.10 16.08
N ASP A 113 -23.84 13.53 14.89
CA ASP A 113 -23.67 14.20 13.60
C ASP A 113 -25.02 14.30 12.87
N GLU A 114 -25.57 15.51 12.77
CA GLU A 114 -26.80 15.77 12.00
C GLU A 114 -26.64 15.44 10.51
N GLY A 115 -25.41 15.49 9.99
CA GLY A 115 -25.05 15.11 8.63
C GLY A 115 -24.77 13.62 8.43
N ARG A 116 -24.97 12.77 9.45
CA ARG A 116 -24.62 11.34 9.43
C ARG A 116 -25.08 10.60 8.17
N ASP A 117 -26.25 10.94 7.64
CA ASP A 117 -26.85 10.23 6.50
C ASP A 117 -26.02 10.35 5.21
N ARG A 118 -25.03 11.26 5.13
CA ARG A 118 -24.09 11.36 4.00
C ARG A 118 -22.69 10.85 4.32
N ARG A 119 -22.48 10.35 5.52
CA ARG A 119 -21.19 9.85 6.01
C ARG A 119 -21.09 8.36 5.73
N GLN A 120 -19.86 7.90 5.54
CA GLN A 120 -19.54 6.49 5.60
C GLN A 120 -18.36 6.29 6.57
N LEU A 121 -18.47 5.29 7.45
CA LEU A 121 -17.53 5.03 8.53
C LEU A 121 -17.32 3.52 8.69
N ALA A 122 -16.07 3.10 8.87
CA ALA A 122 -15.73 1.76 9.33
C ALA A 122 -14.73 1.85 10.48
N VAL A 123 -14.94 1.03 11.51
CA VAL A 123 -14.15 0.99 12.74
C VAL A 123 -13.76 -0.47 13.00
N ILE A 124 -12.48 -0.71 13.26
CA ILE A 124 -11.97 -1.97 13.79
C ILE A 124 -11.13 -1.69 15.03
N ASP A 125 -11.29 -2.49 16.08
CA ASP A 125 -10.47 -2.37 17.29
C ASP A 125 -9.28 -3.34 17.30
N ALA A 126 -8.43 -3.20 18.32
CA ALA A 126 -7.27 -4.06 18.51
C ALA A 126 -7.59 -5.53 18.84
N GLN A 127 -8.86 -5.88 19.09
CA GLN A 127 -9.32 -7.25 19.27
C GLN A 127 -9.87 -7.84 17.95
N GLY A 128 -10.01 -7.03 16.90
CA GLY A 128 -10.55 -7.43 15.61
C GLY A 128 -12.07 -7.40 15.52
N ARG A 129 -12.76 -6.80 16.51
CA ARG A 129 -14.19 -6.49 16.39
C ARG A 129 -14.36 -5.35 15.40
N VAL A 130 -15.44 -5.37 14.65
CA VAL A 130 -15.68 -4.46 13.53
C VAL A 130 -17.09 -3.88 13.64
N SER A 131 -17.27 -2.63 13.20
CA SER A 131 -18.57 -2.02 12.97
C SER A 131 -18.45 -0.98 11.86
N ALA A 132 -19.41 -0.98 10.93
CA ALA A 132 -19.47 -0.07 9.80
C ALA A 132 -20.84 0.60 9.66
N TYR A 133 -20.84 1.77 9.05
CA TYR A 133 -22.02 2.59 8.82
C TYR A 133 -21.96 3.21 7.43
N THR A 134 -23.05 3.06 6.68
CA THR A 134 -23.29 3.74 5.41
C THR A 134 -24.57 4.56 5.56
N GLY A 135 -24.45 5.89 5.52
CA GLY A 135 -25.60 6.77 5.61
C GLY A 135 -26.59 6.58 4.45
N SER A 136 -27.88 6.81 4.70
CA SER A 136 -28.95 6.56 3.71
C SER A 136 -28.92 7.49 2.49
N ARG A 137 -28.17 8.59 2.54
CA ARG A 137 -27.97 9.58 1.47
C ARG A 137 -26.56 9.53 0.88
N THR A 138 -25.81 8.45 1.13
CA THR A 138 -24.54 8.21 0.45
C THR A 138 -24.80 7.90 -1.02
N SER A 139 -24.02 8.46 -1.93
CA SER A 139 -24.26 8.30 -3.37
C SER A 139 -24.05 6.86 -3.87
N ASP A 140 -25.02 6.36 -4.63
CA ASP A 140 -25.03 5.01 -5.18
C ASP A 140 -23.88 4.76 -6.18
N TRP A 141 -23.36 3.53 -6.29
CA TRP A 141 -23.60 2.42 -5.35
C TRP A 141 -22.80 2.66 -4.06
N ALA A 142 -23.43 2.45 -2.90
CA ALA A 142 -22.77 2.55 -1.60
C ALA A 142 -23.14 1.39 -0.65
N GLY A 143 -22.16 0.90 0.09
CA GLY A 143 -22.34 -0.24 1.00
C GLY A 143 -21.04 -0.66 1.70
N HIS A 144 -21.15 -1.68 2.54
CA HIS A 144 -20.02 -2.27 3.24
C HIS A 144 -20.25 -3.77 3.49
N ILE A 145 -19.16 -4.50 3.74
CA ILE A 145 -19.16 -5.88 4.23
C ILE A 145 -18.26 -5.92 5.46
N GLU A 146 -18.79 -6.45 6.56
CA GLU A 146 -18.02 -6.76 7.76
C GLU A 146 -17.63 -8.23 7.74
N GLY A 147 -16.35 -8.50 8.03
CA GLY A 147 -15.82 -9.85 8.11
C GLY A 147 -14.93 -10.03 9.34
N ASN A 148 -14.34 -11.21 9.45
CA ASN A 148 -13.49 -11.53 10.59
C ASN A 148 -12.17 -10.74 10.52
N ASN A 149 -11.94 -9.82 11.47
CA ASN A 149 -10.79 -8.91 11.52
C ASN A 149 -10.71 -7.92 10.34
N TYR A 150 -11.82 -7.59 9.66
CA TYR A 150 -11.83 -6.53 8.64
C TYR A 150 -13.23 -5.94 8.35
N SER A 151 -13.27 -4.75 7.76
CA SER A 151 -14.43 -4.24 7.00
C SER A 151 -13.97 -3.66 5.68
N VAL A 152 -14.74 -3.89 4.63
CA VAL A 152 -14.59 -3.25 3.32
C VAL A 152 -15.81 -2.40 3.04
N GLN A 153 -15.62 -1.21 2.47
CA GLN A 153 -16.69 -0.25 2.24
C GLN A 153 -16.41 0.60 1.01
N GLY A 154 -17.48 1.12 0.40
CA GLY A 154 -17.32 2.15 -0.61
C GLY A 154 -18.60 2.89 -0.96
N ASN A 155 -18.44 3.97 -1.72
CA ASN A 155 -19.50 4.82 -2.25
C ASN A 155 -19.11 5.40 -3.63
N ILE A 156 -20.12 5.70 -4.47
CA ILE A 156 -19.99 5.95 -5.91
C ILE A 156 -19.19 4.83 -6.59
N LEU A 157 -19.44 3.59 -6.18
CA LEU A 157 -18.84 2.44 -6.83
C LEU A 157 -19.61 2.13 -8.11
N VAL A 158 -18.92 1.48 -9.05
CA VAL A 158 -19.57 0.92 -10.24
C VAL A 158 -20.69 -0.03 -9.85
N SER A 159 -20.48 -0.85 -8.81
CA SER A 159 -21.47 -1.79 -8.29
C SER A 159 -21.04 -2.44 -6.96
N GLU A 160 -21.92 -3.25 -6.37
CA GLU A 160 -21.64 -4.08 -5.19
C GLU A 160 -20.46 -5.04 -5.37
N GLN A 161 -20.24 -5.51 -6.60
CA GLN A 161 -19.18 -6.48 -6.90
C GLN A 161 -17.79 -5.96 -6.50
N VAL A 162 -17.61 -4.63 -6.44
CA VAL A 162 -16.38 -4.01 -5.96
C VAL A 162 -16.09 -4.43 -4.51
N VAL A 163 -17.05 -4.27 -3.60
CA VAL A 163 -16.87 -4.60 -2.18
C VAL A 163 -16.78 -6.10 -1.97
N GLN A 164 -17.56 -6.89 -2.71
CA GLN A 164 -17.49 -8.36 -2.68
C GLN A 164 -16.10 -8.87 -3.11
N ALA A 165 -15.54 -8.32 -4.19
CA ALA A 165 -14.21 -8.69 -4.67
C ALA A 165 -13.11 -8.32 -3.68
N MET A 166 -13.22 -7.15 -3.03
CA MET A 166 -12.28 -6.72 -1.98
C MET A 166 -12.28 -7.69 -0.79
N ALA A 167 -13.46 -8.04 -0.29
CA ALA A 167 -13.63 -8.99 0.82
C ALA A 167 -12.97 -10.34 0.49
N GLN A 168 -13.35 -10.94 -0.64
CA GLN A 168 -12.83 -12.23 -1.07
C GLN A 168 -11.30 -12.21 -1.25
N ALA A 169 -10.76 -11.15 -1.85
CA ALA A 169 -9.32 -11.02 -2.04
C ALA A 169 -8.57 -10.87 -0.71
N PHE A 170 -9.12 -10.11 0.25
CA PHE A 170 -8.50 -9.97 1.56
C PHE A 170 -8.47 -11.30 2.33
N GLU A 171 -9.56 -12.07 2.28
CA GLU A 171 -9.68 -13.36 2.98
C GLU A 171 -8.74 -14.43 2.43
N THR A 172 -8.42 -14.37 1.14
CA THR A 172 -7.59 -15.37 0.45
C THR A 172 -6.14 -14.94 0.27
N ALA A 173 -5.83 -13.66 0.48
CA ALA A 173 -4.47 -13.15 0.32
C ALA A 173 -3.55 -13.62 1.44
N GLU A 174 -2.30 -13.90 1.07
CA GLU A 174 -1.22 -14.27 1.99
C GLU A 174 -0.21 -13.11 2.15
N GLY A 175 0.62 -13.20 3.19
CA GLY A 175 1.69 -12.23 3.46
C GLY A 175 1.37 -11.22 4.57
N GLU A 176 2.17 -10.16 4.64
CA GLU A 176 1.98 -9.12 5.67
C GLU A 176 0.67 -8.35 5.45
N LEU A 177 0.15 -7.69 6.49
CA LEU A 177 -1.14 -6.99 6.41
C LEU A 177 -1.18 -6.00 5.24
N ALA A 178 -0.09 -5.27 5.00
CA ALA A 178 0.00 -4.32 3.88
C ALA A 178 -0.18 -5.00 2.50
N GLU A 179 0.35 -6.21 2.31
CA GLU A 179 0.20 -6.97 1.07
C GLU A 179 -1.26 -7.39 0.86
N ARG A 180 -1.92 -7.86 1.92
CA ARG A 180 -3.34 -8.26 1.90
C ARG A 180 -4.27 -7.07 1.66
N LEU A 181 -3.99 -5.92 2.30
CA LEU A 181 -4.69 -4.66 2.05
C LEU A 181 -4.54 -4.22 0.58
N MET A 182 -3.33 -4.32 0.03
CA MET A 182 -3.09 -4.00 -1.39
C MET A 182 -3.83 -4.95 -2.33
N ALA A 183 -3.88 -6.25 -2.01
CA ALA A 183 -4.64 -7.25 -2.78
C ALA A 183 -6.14 -6.94 -2.80
N ALA A 184 -6.71 -6.50 -1.67
CA ALA A 184 -8.08 -6.02 -1.62
C ALA A 184 -8.30 -4.83 -2.55
N LEU A 185 -7.41 -3.83 -2.51
CA LEU A 185 -7.51 -2.66 -3.40
C LEU A 185 -7.43 -3.04 -4.89
N ASP A 186 -6.55 -3.97 -5.27
CA ASP A 186 -6.48 -4.44 -6.67
C ASP A 186 -7.78 -5.10 -7.12
N ALA A 187 -8.35 -5.97 -6.28
CA ALA A 187 -9.56 -6.70 -6.59
C ALA A 187 -10.76 -5.74 -6.73
N GLY A 188 -10.87 -4.76 -5.83
CA GLY A 188 -11.89 -3.72 -5.93
C GLY A 188 -11.76 -2.92 -7.24
N GLN A 189 -10.55 -2.52 -7.61
CA GLN A 189 -10.31 -1.82 -8.87
C GLN A 189 -10.59 -2.68 -10.11
N ALA A 190 -10.24 -3.97 -10.07
CA ALA A 190 -10.51 -4.91 -11.16
C ALA A 190 -12.02 -5.16 -11.35
N ALA A 191 -12.79 -5.09 -10.27
CA ALA A 191 -14.26 -5.18 -10.28
C ALA A 191 -14.96 -3.86 -10.69
N GLY A 192 -14.20 -2.81 -11.00
CA GLY A 192 -14.71 -1.53 -11.53
C GLY A 192 -14.29 -0.32 -10.68
N GLY A 193 -14.16 -0.50 -9.37
CA GLY A 193 -13.73 0.55 -8.43
C GLY A 193 -14.71 1.73 -8.33
N ASP A 194 -14.15 2.92 -8.09
CA ASP A 194 -14.87 4.20 -8.12
C ASP A 194 -15.32 4.50 -9.56
N ALA A 195 -16.63 4.73 -9.74
CA ALA A 195 -17.25 4.92 -11.06
C ALA A 195 -16.71 6.15 -11.83
N ARG A 196 -16.02 7.06 -11.13
CA ARG A 196 -15.40 8.25 -11.71
C ARG A 196 -13.97 7.99 -12.19
N GLY A 197 -13.39 6.86 -11.83
CA GLY A 197 -12.03 6.45 -12.17
C GLY A 197 -11.06 6.49 -10.97
N LYS A 198 -9.80 6.84 -11.21
CA LYS A 198 -8.74 6.76 -10.20
C LYS A 198 -7.82 7.97 -10.23
N GLN A 199 -7.37 8.39 -9.05
CA GLN A 199 -6.44 9.52 -8.89
C GLN A 199 -5.53 9.39 -7.68
N SER A 200 -6.06 9.03 -6.52
CA SER A 200 -5.30 9.02 -5.26
C SER A 200 -5.59 7.79 -4.41
N GLY A 201 -4.75 7.54 -3.41
CA GLY A 201 -4.94 6.44 -2.46
C GLY A 201 -3.73 6.25 -1.55
N GLY A 202 -3.77 5.21 -0.74
CA GLY A 202 -2.67 4.90 0.18
C GLY A 202 -2.94 3.72 1.10
N ILE A 203 -1.90 3.35 1.84
CA ILE A 203 -1.92 2.30 2.85
C ILE A 203 -1.26 2.85 4.11
N LEU A 204 -1.99 2.75 5.22
CA LEU A 204 -1.50 2.99 6.57
C LEU A 204 -1.57 1.67 7.35
N VAL A 205 -0.44 1.19 7.85
CA VAL A 205 -0.37 0.07 8.80
C VAL A 205 0.41 0.53 10.02
N VAL A 206 -0.14 0.29 11.20
CA VAL A 206 0.51 0.47 12.49
C VAL A 206 0.80 -0.88 13.12
N LYS A 207 1.91 -0.98 13.85
CA LYS A 207 2.40 -2.20 14.48
C LYS A 207 2.96 -1.91 15.87
N PRO A 208 2.73 -2.79 16.85
CA PRO A 208 3.29 -2.62 18.19
C PRO A 208 4.79 -2.37 18.15
N ILE A 209 5.23 -1.32 18.85
CA ILE A 209 6.64 -0.92 18.89
C ILE A 209 7.47 -2.02 19.56
N GLY A 210 7.01 -2.57 20.69
CA GLY A 210 7.74 -3.57 21.46
C GLY A 210 9.19 -3.14 21.73
N ASP A 211 10.10 -4.10 21.69
CA ASP A 211 11.55 -3.85 21.89
C ASP A 211 12.29 -3.49 20.59
N SER A 212 11.57 -3.09 19.53
CA SER A 212 12.16 -2.88 18.20
C SER A 212 13.00 -1.59 18.07
N GLY A 213 13.03 -0.74 19.11
CA GLY A 213 13.71 0.56 19.08
C GLY A 213 13.08 1.58 18.12
N ARG A 214 11.90 1.29 17.54
CA ARG A 214 11.17 2.26 16.71
C ARG A 214 10.61 3.39 17.58
N THR A 215 10.67 4.62 17.07
CA THR A 215 10.08 5.80 17.73
C THR A 215 8.65 6.08 17.28
N THR A 216 8.10 5.25 16.39
CA THR A 216 6.74 5.37 15.87
C THR A 216 6.16 3.97 15.67
N ASP A 217 4.85 3.86 15.88
CA ASP A 217 4.07 2.66 15.60
C ASP A 217 3.72 2.52 14.10
N ARG A 218 3.90 3.58 13.31
CA ARG A 218 3.65 3.57 11.86
C ARG A 218 4.64 2.63 11.17
N TRP A 219 4.13 1.48 10.76
CA TRP A 219 4.88 0.40 10.14
C TRP A 219 4.98 0.59 8.62
N ILE A 220 3.85 0.93 8.00
CA ILE A 220 3.72 1.34 6.60
C ILE A 220 2.89 2.62 6.59
N ASP A 221 3.38 3.66 5.93
CA ASP A 221 2.59 4.85 5.62
C ASP A 221 3.00 5.35 4.24
N VAL A 222 2.16 5.06 3.26
CA VAL A 222 2.39 5.44 1.87
C VAL A 222 1.15 6.10 1.32
N ARG A 223 1.34 7.24 0.67
CA ARG A 223 0.27 8.07 0.12
C ARG A 223 0.64 8.49 -1.29
N VAL A 224 -0.34 8.41 -2.18
CA VAL A 224 -0.28 8.93 -3.54
C VAL A 224 -1.46 9.88 -3.64
N ASP A 225 -1.19 11.18 -3.54
CA ASP A 225 -2.25 12.18 -3.46
C ASP A 225 -2.82 12.54 -4.84
N ASP A 226 -2.04 12.35 -5.91
CA ASP A 226 -2.43 12.57 -7.30
C ASP A 226 -1.51 11.77 -8.26
N HIS A 227 -2.07 10.83 -9.01
CA HIS A 227 -1.37 10.09 -10.07
C HIS A 227 -2.37 9.43 -11.03
N PRO A 228 -2.11 9.33 -12.36
CA PRO A 228 -3.00 8.63 -13.30
C PRO A 228 -3.07 7.11 -13.06
N THR A 229 -2.04 6.54 -12.42
CA THR A 229 -1.94 5.12 -12.07
C THR A 229 -1.60 4.93 -10.58
N PRO A 230 -2.49 5.30 -9.65
CA PRO A 230 -2.14 5.38 -8.22
C PRO A 230 -1.83 4.00 -7.63
N PHE A 231 -2.47 2.92 -8.08
CA PHE A 231 -2.22 1.56 -7.60
C PHE A 231 -0.79 1.07 -7.84
N LEU A 232 -0.23 1.37 -9.02
CA LEU A 232 1.14 1.00 -9.34
C LEU A 232 2.11 1.74 -8.42
N GLU A 233 1.82 3.01 -8.14
CA GLU A 233 2.66 3.84 -7.30
C GLU A 233 2.54 3.47 -5.81
N ILE A 234 1.33 3.22 -5.30
CA ILE A 234 1.09 2.70 -3.95
C ILE A 234 1.85 1.40 -3.76
N ARG A 235 1.75 0.44 -4.70
CA ARG A 235 2.50 -0.83 -4.63
C ARG A 235 4.01 -0.60 -4.64
N ARG A 236 4.51 0.28 -5.52
CA ARG A 236 5.94 0.59 -5.59
C ARG A 236 6.46 1.13 -4.26
N LEU A 237 5.73 2.06 -3.64
CA LEU A 237 6.07 2.67 -2.36
C LEU A 237 5.93 1.66 -1.19
N MET A 238 4.86 0.87 -1.19
CA MET A 238 4.65 -0.21 -0.21
C MET A 238 5.80 -1.21 -0.25
N ASN A 239 6.19 -1.68 -1.45
CA ASN A 239 7.31 -2.61 -1.62
C ASN A 239 8.64 -2.01 -1.13
N MET A 240 8.84 -0.69 -1.30
CA MET A 240 9.99 0.00 -0.71
C MET A 240 9.96 -0.01 0.81
N ALA A 241 8.81 0.26 1.42
CA ALA A 241 8.66 0.24 2.88
C ALA A 241 8.83 -1.19 3.44
N VAL A 242 8.14 -2.18 2.87
CA VAL A 242 8.22 -3.60 3.27
C VAL A 242 9.66 -4.12 3.12
N SER A 243 10.32 -3.87 1.99
CA SER A 243 11.70 -4.35 1.80
C SER A 243 12.68 -3.75 2.82
N ARG A 244 12.56 -2.45 3.13
CA ARG A 244 13.37 -1.80 4.18
C ARG A 244 13.12 -2.39 5.56
N ASN A 245 11.86 -2.71 5.87
CA ASN A 245 11.51 -3.36 7.12
C ASN A 245 12.08 -4.78 7.21
N LYS A 246 12.05 -5.53 6.11
CA LYS A 246 12.62 -6.88 6.03
C LYS A 246 14.14 -6.90 6.13
N THR A 247 14.87 -5.93 5.56
CA THR A 247 16.33 -5.86 5.73
C THR A 247 16.75 -5.50 7.16
N ARG A 248 15.98 -4.65 7.85
CA ARG A 248 16.18 -4.38 9.29
C ARG A 248 15.96 -5.62 10.12
N LEU A 249 14.87 -6.35 9.88
CA LEU A 249 14.58 -7.62 10.53
C LEU A 249 15.69 -8.65 10.27
N ALA A 250 16.18 -8.76 9.03
CA ALA A 250 17.28 -9.65 8.69
C ALA A 250 18.56 -9.32 9.48
N THR A 251 18.86 -8.03 9.66
CA THR A 251 20.02 -7.57 10.45
C THR A 251 19.89 -7.97 11.92
N GLN A 252 18.72 -7.74 12.51
CA GLN A 252 18.42 -8.11 13.89
C GLN A 252 18.53 -9.62 14.12
N LEU A 253 17.86 -10.42 13.28
CA LEU A 253 17.91 -11.88 13.36
C LEU A 253 19.34 -12.40 13.23
N ALA A 254 20.14 -11.80 12.35
CA ALA A 254 21.54 -12.17 12.19
C ALA A 254 22.41 -11.78 13.39
N SER A 255 22.10 -10.70 14.14
CA SER A 255 22.80 -10.38 15.39
C SER A 255 22.46 -11.37 16.51
N GLU A 256 21.27 -11.97 16.46
CA GLU A 256 20.82 -13.04 17.36
C GLU A 256 21.34 -14.44 16.94
N GLY A 257 22.12 -14.54 15.85
CA GLY A 257 22.62 -15.81 15.32
C GLY A 257 21.58 -16.63 14.54
N ARG A 258 20.37 -16.09 14.33
CA ARG A 258 19.25 -16.74 13.61
C ARG A 258 19.38 -16.59 12.10
N PHE A 259 20.47 -17.13 11.54
CA PHE A 259 20.79 -16.96 10.13
C PHE A 259 19.75 -17.48 9.12
N PRO A 260 19.09 -18.64 9.33
CA PRO A 260 18.04 -19.10 8.41
C PRO A 260 16.89 -18.09 8.26
N ASP A 261 16.42 -17.56 9.39
CA ASP A 261 15.35 -16.55 9.42
C ASP A 261 15.81 -15.22 8.81
N ALA A 262 17.05 -14.80 9.11
CA ALA A 262 17.64 -13.60 8.53
C ALA A 262 17.72 -13.68 7.00
N ILE A 263 18.16 -14.82 6.47
CA ILE A 263 18.24 -15.09 5.03
C ILE A 263 16.85 -15.08 4.41
N ALA A 264 15.84 -15.68 5.06
CA ALA A 264 14.46 -15.67 4.58
C ALA A 264 13.89 -14.24 4.52
N ALA A 265 14.11 -13.43 5.56
CA ALA A 265 13.72 -12.02 5.57
C ALA A 265 14.41 -11.23 4.46
N GLN A 266 15.71 -11.41 4.26
CA GLN A 266 16.45 -10.74 3.20
C GLN A 266 15.97 -11.15 1.79
N ARG A 267 15.63 -12.42 1.59
CA ARG A 267 15.04 -12.90 0.32
C ARG A 267 13.68 -12.26 0.05
N LYS A 268 12.83 -12.08 1.07
CA LYS A 268 11.58 -11.33 0.94
C LYS A 268 11.83 -9.87 0.55
N ALA A 269 12.87 -9.22 1.09
CA ALA A 269 13.25 -7.87 0.68
C ALA A 269 13.64 -7.79 -0.81
N ILE A 270 14.40 -8.78 -1.30
CA ILE A 270 14.77 -8.89 -2.73
C ILE A 270 13.54 -9.14 -3.60
N ALA A 271 12.62 -10.03 -3.18
CA ALA A 271 11.39 -10.30 -3.92
C ALA A 271 10.50 -9.04 -4.06
N MET A 272 10.47 -8.18 -3.04
CA MET A 272 9.73 -6.91 -3.07
C MET A 272 10.37 -5.87 -4.00
N ARG A 273 11.70 -5.90 -4.12
CA ARG A 273 12.48 -4.93 -4.89
C ARG A 273 13.53 -5.67 -5.74
N PRO A 274 13.07 -6.41 -6.78
CA PRO A 274 14.00 -7.05 -7.70
C PRO A 274 14.82 -5.96 -8.38
N GLY A 275 16.12 -6.21 -8.57
CA GLY A 275 17.04 -5.22 -9.12
C GLY A 275 17.67 -4.26 -8.10
N ASN A 276 17.51 -4.48 -6.80
CA ASN A 276 18.28 -3.78 -5.78
C ASN A 276 19.61 -4.50 -5.46
N ASP A 277 20.72 -3.97 -5.95
CA ASP A 277 22.07 -4.51 -5.76
C ASP A 277 22.49 -4.58 -4.29
N GLN A 278 22.10 -3.58 -3.49
CA GLN A 278 22.40 -3.54 -2.06
C GLN A 278 21.72 -4.67 -1.28
N TYR A 279 20.52 -5.08 -1.68
CA TYR A 279 19.83 -6.20 -1.02
C TYR A 279 20.47 -7.55 -1.36
N LEU A 280 20.98 -7.73 -2.57
CA LEU A 280 21.79 -8.90 -2.93
C LEU A 280 23.11 -8.92 -2.16
N TYR A 281 23.80 -7.78 -2.08
CA TYR A 281 25.02 -7.68 -1.29
C TYR A 281 24.79 -8.03 0.19
N GLY A 282 23.71 -7.53 0.79
CA GLY A 282 23.29 -7.91 2.14
C GLY A 282 23.03 -9.42 2.29
N LEU A 283 22.40 -10.06 1.31
CA LEU A 283 22.18 -11.51 1.31
C LEU A 283 23.50 -12.29 1.22
N ALA A 284 24.46 -11.84 0.41
CA ALA A 284 25.78 -12.46 0.33
C ALA A 284 26.51 -12.42 1.68
N ARG A 285 26.47 -11.27 2.36
CA ARG A 285 27.02 -11.12 3.72
C ARG A 285 26.38 -12.08 4.70
N LEU A 286 25.05 -12.21 4.69
CA LEU A 286 24.33 -13.16 5.55
C LEU A 286 24.76 -14.61 5.28
N HIS A 287 24.89 -15.01 4.01
CA HIS A 287 25.37 -16.35 3.66
C HIS A 287 26.81 -16.60 4.15
N ALA A 288 27.70 -15.61 4.02
CA ALA A 288 29.10 -15.74 4.47
C ALA A 288 29.19 -15.91 6.00
N ARG A 289 28.44 -15.09 6.75
CA ARG A 289 28.34 -15.21 8.22
C ARG A 289 27.72 -16.53 8.67
N ALA A 290 26.81 -17.09 7.87
CA ALA A 290 26.19 -18.39 8.13
C ALA A 290 27.06 -19.59 7.71
N GLY A 291 28.27 -19.37 7.17
CA GLY A 291 29.16 -20.44 6.66
C GLY A 291 28.76 -21.00 5.28
N ASN A 292 27.74 -20.43 4.63
CA ASN A 292 27.23 -20.87 3.33
C ASN A 292 28.09 -20.34 2.17
N THR A 293 29.34 -20.78 2.10
CA THR A 293 30.38 -20.23 1.21
C THR A 293 29.96 -20.20 -0.26
N ALA A 294 29.42 -21.29 -0.79
CA ALA A 294 29.02 -21.36 -2.20
C ALA A 294 27.94 -20.32 -2.54
N SER A 295 26.89 -20.23 -1.71
CA SER A 295 25.80 -19.25 -1.89
C SER A 295 26.27 -17.81 -1.70
N ALA A 296 27.19 -17.56 -0.76
CA ALA A 296 27.74 -16.22 -0.55
C ALA A 296 28.44 -15.70 -1.81
N ILE A 297 29.28 -16.54 -2.44
CA ILE A 297 30.02 -16.21 -3.66
C ILE A 297 29.07 -16.02 -4.84
N GLU A 298 28.06 -16.90 -4.99
CA GLU A 298 27.07 -16.81 -6.06
C GLU A 298 26.28 -15.49 -5.98
N VAL A 299 25.73 -15.17 -4.81
CA VAL A 299 24.93 -13.96 -4.60
C VAL A 299 25.80 -12.70 -4.70
N LEU A 300 27.03 -12.73 -4.19
CA LEU A 300 27.97 -11.61 -4.33
C LEU A 300 28.29 -11.34 -5.80
N SER A 301 28.48 -12.39 -6.60
CA SER A 301 28.70 -12.26 -8.05
C SER A 301 27.53 -11.55 -8.72
N GLN A 302 26.30 -11.91 -8.39
CA GLN A 302 25.10 -11.22 -8.90
C GLN A 302 25.09 -9.73 -8.51
N ALA A 303 25.41 -9.41 -7.25
CA ALA A 303 25.50 -8.02 -6.80
C ALA A 303 26.58 -7.23 -7.56
N ILE A 304 27.76 -7.81 -7.79
CA ILE A 304 28.87 -7.17 -8.52
C ILE A 304 28.51 -6.93 -9.99
N VAL A 305 27.83 -7.89 -10.63
CA VAL A 305 27.33 -7.74 -12.02
C VAL A 305 26.41 -6.54 -12.12
N MET A 306 25.55 -6.32 -11.12
CA MET A 306 24.65 -5.17 -11.09
C MET A 306 25.36 -3.86 -10.74
N ASN A 307 26.37 -3.92 -9.87
CA ASN A 307 27.13 -2.75 -9.45
C ASN A 307 28.56 -3.13 -9.02
N GLN A 308 29.54 -2.73 -9.83
CA GLN A 308 30.95 -3.09 -9.62
C GLN A 308 31.53 -2.58 -8.30
N ARG A 309 30.93 -1.56 -7.66
CA ARG A 309 31.37 -1.05 -6.35
C ARG A 309 31.46 -2.15 -5.28
N TRP A 310 30.62 -3.18 -5.39
CA TRP A 310 30.59 -4.27 -4.42
C TRP A 310 31.84 -5.14 -4.46
N GLN A 311 32.57 -5.14 -5.57
CA GLN A 311 33.84 -5.84 -5.69
C GLN A 311 34.88 -5.21 -4.76
N GLU A 312 34.96 -3.88 -4.75
CA GLU A 312 35.87 -3.13 -3.88
C GLU A 312 35.43 -3.24 -2.42
N GLN A 313 34.14 -3.03 -2.14
CA GLN A 313 33.59 -3.13 -0.79
C GLN A 313 33.82 -4.52 -0.16
N ALA A 314 33.70 -5.59 -0.94
CA ALA A 314 33.89 -6.95 -0.44
C ALA A 314 35.35 -7.25 -0.01
N ARG A 315 36.35 -6.49 -0.45
CA ARG A 315 37.75 -6.68 -0.04
C ARG A 315 38.01 -6.31 1.41
N SER A 316 37.24 -5.38 1.95
CA SER A 316 37.41 -4.85 3.32
C SER A 316 36.24 -5.20 4.26
N GLU A 317 35.20 -5.85 3.75
CA GLU A 317 34.02 -6.24 4.53
C GLU A 317 34.33 -7.46 5.41
N SER A 318 34.24 -7.24 6.73
CA SER A 318 34.50 -8.23 7.77
C SER A 318 33.58 -9.45 7.71
N ASP A 319 32.36 -9.29 7.22
CA ASP A 319 31.39 -10.39 7.09
C ASP A 319 31.88 -11.50 6.15
N PHE A 320 32.83 -11.22 5.25
CA PHE A 320 33.43 -12.21 4.35
C PHE A 320 34.72 -12.86 4.89
N ASN A 321 35.16 -12.52 6.11
CA ASN A 321 36.39 -13.07 6.68
C ASN A 321 36.39 -14.60 6.73
N SER A 322 35.23 -15.22 6.95
CA SER A 322 35.05 -16.68 6.96
C SER A 322 35.35 -17.34 5.61
N ILE A 323 35.29 -16.60 4.50
CA ILE A 323 35.44 -17.11 3.13
C ILE A 323 36.67 -16.58 2.39
N ASN A 324 37.52 -15.78 3.05
CA ASN A 324 38.74 -15.18 2.45
C ASN A 324 39.74 -16.21 1.89
N GLY A 325 39.71 -17.45 2.40
CA GLY A 325 40.55 -18.55 1.90
C GLY A 325 40.03 -19.23 0.62
N ASP A 326 38.78 -19.00 0.22
CA ASP A 326 38.20 -19.63 -0.96
C ASP A 326 38.74 -18.96 -2.24
N ARG A 327 39.34 -19.76 -3.13
CA ARG A 327 39.94 -19.26 -4.38
C ARG A 327 38.94 -18.58 -5.31
N ARG A 328 37.68 -19.03 -5.30
CA ARG A 328 36.61 -18.43 -6.13
C ARG A 328 36.24 -17.05 -5.59
N PHE A 329 36.16 -16.90 -4.27
CA PHE A 329 35.93 -15.61 -3.62
C PHE A 329 37.05 -14.63 -3.93
N ARG A 330 38.32 -15.03 -3.72
CA ARG A 330 39.49 -14.20 -4.03
C ARG A 330 39.50 -13.72 -5.49
N ARG A 331 39.27 -14.64 -6.44
CA ARG A 331 39.14 -14.30 -7.86
C ARG A 331 37.99 -13.30 -8.11
N LEU A 332 36.84 -13.50 -7.47
CA LEU A 332 35.67 -12.63 -7.63
C LEU A 332 35.98 -11.19 -7.20
N ILE A 333 36.78 -11.00 -6.15
CA ILE A 333 37.19 -9.67 -5.66
C ILE A 333 38.51 -9.16 -6.26
N GLY A 334 39.18 -9.93 -7.12
CA GLY A 334 40.42 -9.56 -7.79
C GLY A 334 41.69 -9.69 -6.93
N LEU A 335 41.76 -10.71 -6.07
CA LEU A 335 42.89 -11.08 -5.20
C LEU A 335 43.37 -12.53 -5.41
#